data_AF-A0AAE0EJX7-F1
#
_entry.id   AF-A0AAE0EJX7-F1
#
_cell.length_a   1.000
_cell.length_b   1.000
_cell.length_c   1.000
_cell.angle_alpha   90.00
_cell.angle_beta   90.00
_cell.angle_gamma   90.00
#
_symmetry.space_group_name_H-M   'P 1'
#
loop_
_entity.id
_entity.type
_entity.pdbx_description
1 polymer ?
#
loop_
_entity_poly.entity_id
_entity_poly.type
_entity_poly.pdbx_seq_one_letter_code
_entity_poly.pdbx_strand_id
1 'polypeptide(L)'
;MDDSSFSAGLLCQESEQTFLEEEEEEDTFSDLKNHSVLDDEQLKILTDKEISFGFKSDKSLVLSQEIECARLESIAWILNTRAAFGFRFQTAYLSVTYLDRFLSRKPIDSEKLWAIKLVSVACLSLAAKMEEINVPALTEFQIDEYDFGSNVKQRMELLVLNTLNWRLRSVTPFVFLHYFSTKFFNDSPPNNVLSRTVALILNAMREINLMDHRPSIIAAAATLVVLDQRLTREALEFKLNSISYSGFLEIEDLLACYSKMQKLDTEKLDMPKSVNSPDLSPTQLGRTSVLDYPSVSSAGCSNKRKRLTFEDDDQSTYKPK
;
A
#
# COMPACT_ATOMS: atom_id res chain seq x y z
N MET A 1 58.14 16.06 26.55
CA MET A 1 58.13 14.60 26.73
C MET A 1 56.91 14.27 27.57
N ASP A 2 55.72 13.99 27.04
CA ASP A 2 55.23 13.91 25.67
C ASP A 2 53.71 14.22 25.70
N ASP A 3 53.24 14.81 24.61
CA ASP A 3 51.85 14.97 24.22
C ASP A 3 51.25 13.63 23.76
N SER A 4 49.91 13.49 23.82
CA SER A 4 49.01 12.91 22.80
C SER A 4 47.73 12.38 23.47
N SER A 5 46.64 13.15 23.44
CA SER A 5 45.63 13.24 22.37
C SER A 5 44.60 12.11 22.42
N PHE A 6 43.44 12.46 22.98
CA PHE A 6 42.13 11.86 22.67
C PHE A 6 41.85 11.97 21.17
N SER A 7 41.52 10.85 20.52
CA SER A 7 40.53 10.71 19.45
C SER A 7 40.83 9.44 18.65
N ALA A 8 39.98 8.43 18.78
CA ALA A 8 39.78 7.44 17.71
C ALA A 8 38.48 6.67 17.97
N GLY A 9 37.52 6.85 17.05
CA GLY A 9 36.70 5.73 16.60
C GLY A 9 35.37 5.51 17.33
N LEU A 10 34.46 6.48 17.32
CA LEU A 10 33.03 6.14 17.27
C LEU A 10 32.70 5.78 15.81
N LEU A 11 32.99 4.53 15.44
CA LEU A 11 32.35 3.91 14.28
C LEU A 11 30.99 3.42 14.78
N CYS A 12 29.94 4.19 14.48
CA CYS A 12 28.58 3.68 14.55
C CYS A 12 28.48 2.55 13.54
N GLN A 13 28.22 1.34 14.03
CA GLN A 13 27.96 0.19 13.20
C GLN A 13 26.52 0.35 12.69
N GLU A 14 26.37 1.01 11.54
CA GLU A 14 25.13 0.96 10.77
C GLU A 14 24.84 -0.52 10.50
N SER A 15 23.66 -0.97 10.93
CA SER A 15 23.22 -2.34 10.71
C SER A 15 22.98 -2.50 9.22
N GLU A 16 23.65 -3.47 8.60
CA GLU A 16 23.56 -3.81 7.17
C GLU A 16 22.12 -4.06 6.68
N GLN A 17 21.18 -4.22 7.60
CA GLN A 17 19.75 -4.39 7.34
C GLN A 17 19.02 -3.08 7.01
N THR A 18 19.52 -1.92 7.46
CA THR A 18 18.97 -0.59 7.10
C THR A 18 19.42 -0.16 5.71
N PHE A 19 20.64 -0.55 5.33
CA PHE A 19 21.26 -0.13 4.07
C PHE A 19 20.57 -0.74 2.84
N LEU A 20 20.15 -2.01 2.95
CA LEU A 20 19.45 -2.71 1.85
C LEU A 20 18.02 -2.20 1.64
N GLU A 21 17.32 -1.78 2.70
CA GLU A 21 15.98 -1.17 2.58
C GLU A 21 16.05 0.26 1.98
N GLU A 22 17.11 1.01 2.25
CA GLU A 22 17.30 2.36 1.69
C GLU A 22 17.73 2.34 0.21
N GLU A 23 18.59 1.40 -0.21
CA GLU A 23 19.01 1.26 -1.62
C GLU A 23 17.86 0.80 -2.54
N GLU A 24 17.00 -0.13 -2.11
CA GLU A 24 15.87 -0.63 -2.93
C GLU A 24 14.74 0.40 -3.10
N GLU A 25 14.55 1.31 -2.13
CA GLU A 25 13.60 2.42 -2.29
C GLU A 25 14.15 3.58 -3.14
N GLU A 26 15.47 3.77 -3.22
CA GLU A 26 16.09 4.87 -3.97
C GLU A 26 15.71 4.84 -5.46
N ASP A 27 15.75 3.67 -6.08
CA ASP A 27 15.35 3.47 -7.49
C ASP A 27 13.87 3.83 -7.71
N THR A 28 12.97 3.44 -6.80
CA THR A 28 11.55 3.78 -6.94
C THR A 28 11.25 5.25 -6.69
N PHE A 29 12.06 5.94 -5.87
CA PHE A 29 12.01 7.40 -5.76
C PHE A 29 12.62 8.11 -6.96
N SER A 30 13.63 7.52 -7.61
CA SER A 30 14.25 8.08 -8.82
C SER A 30 13.22 8.20 -9.95
N ASP A 31 12.37 7.19 -10.14
CA ASP A 31 11.27 7.20 -11.09
C ASP A 31 10.26 8.33 -10.83
N LEU A 32 9.97 8.63 -9.56
CA LEU A 32 9.10 9.77 -9.21
C LEU A 32 9.75 11.12 -9.50
N LYS A 33 11.06 11.23 -9.30
CA LYS A 33 11.83 12.47 -9.56
C LYS A 33 12.02 12.73 -11.06
N ASN A 34 12.05 11.67 -11.87
CA ASN A 34 12.24 11.75 -13.32
C ASN A 34 10.98 12.16 -14.10
N HIS A 35 9.82 12.28 -13.44
CA HIS A 35 8.63 12.82 -14.09
C HIS A 35 8.85 14.28 -14.51
N SER A 36 8.69 14.56 -15.81
CA SER A 36 8.72 15.92 -16.34
C SER A 36 7.72 16.81 -15.60
N VAL A 37 8.09 18.08 -15.40
CA VAL A 37 7.16 19.10 -14.88
C VAL A 37 5.87 19.03 -15.68
N LEU A 38 4.77 18.62 -15.03
CA LEU A 38 3.46 18.60 -15.65
C LEU A 38 3.08 20.02 -16.04
N ASP A 39 2.82 20.24 -17.33
CA ASP A 39 2.18 21.45 -17.80
C ASP A 39 0.65 21.38 -17.57
N ASP A 40 -0.03 22.52 -17.74
CA ASP A 40 -1.47 22.63 -17.49
C ASP A 40 -2.30 21.72 -18.45
N GLU A 41 -1.79 21.40 -19.64
CA GLU A 41 -2.47 20.52 -20.60
C GLU A 41 -2.40 19.05 -20.16
N GLN A 42 -1.22 18.59 -19.76
CA GLN A 42 -1.00 17.26 -19.18
C GLN A 42 -1.82 17.09 -17.90
N LEU A 43 -1.84 18.11 -17.04
CA LEU A 43 -2.61 18.10 -15.82
C LEU A 43 -4.11 17.98 -16.09
N LYS A 44 -4.62 18.69 -17.11
CA LYS A 44 -6.00 18.54 -17.58
C LYS A 44 -6.29 17.12 -18.06
N ILE A 45 -5.41 16.52 -18.87
CA ILE A 45 -5.59 15.14 -19.35
C ILE A 45 -5.66 14.14 -18.19
N LEU A 46 -4.81 14.29 -17.18
CA LEU A 46 -4.81 13.44 -15.98
C LEU A 46 -6.09 13.63 -15.16
N THR A 47 -6.55 14.87 -15.05
CA THR A 47 -7.80 15.24 -14.37
C THR A 47 -9.02 14.65 -15.06
N ASP A 48 -9.09 14.72 -16.40
CA ASP A 48 -10.19 14.14 -17.17
C ASP A 48 -10.21 12.60 -17.03
N LYS A 49 -9.01 11.98 -17.04
CA LYS A 49 -8.86 10.55 -16.80
C LYS A 49 -9.30 10.13 -15.41
N GLU A 50 -8.93 10.87 -14.37
CA GLU A 50 -9.31 10.50 -13.00
C GLU A 50 -10.83 10.58 -12.76
N ILE A 51 -11.52 11.53 -13.39
CA ILE A 51 -12.99 11.64 -13.36
C ILE A 51 -13.63 10.47 -14.13
N SER A 52 -13.08 10.12 -15.30
CA SER A 52 -13.62 9.05 -16.15
C SER A 52 -13.60 7.67 -15.49
N PHE A 53 -12.70 7.46 -14.52
CA PHE A 53 -12.46 6.15 -13.90
C PHE A 53 -13.28 5.87 -12.63
N GLY A 54 -14.31 6.68 -12.37
CA GLY A 54 -15.36 6.32 -11.43
C GLY A 54 -15.09 6.72 -9.99
N PHE A 55 -14.44 7.86 -9.76
CA PHE A 55 -14.55 8.58 -8.50
C PHE A 55 -16.04 8.70 -8.12
N LYS A 56 -16.42 8.22 -6.91
CA LYS A 56 -17.80 8.13 -6.42
C LYS A 56 -18.76 7.23 -7.25
N SER A 57 -18.27 6.45 -8.22
CA SER A 57 -19.12 5.52 -9.00
C SER A 57 -19.39 4.20 -8.27
N ASP A 58 -18.47 3.80 -7.40
CA ASP A 58 -18.62 2.62 -6.55
C ASP A 58 -19.24 3.04 -5.21
N LYS A 59 -20.05 2.17 -4.61
CA LYS A 59 -20.64 2.45 -3.29
C LYS A 59 -19.51 2.59 -2.27
N SER A 60 -19.69 3.52 -1.31
CA SER A 60 -18.76 3.66 -0.18
C SER A 60 -18.55 2.31 0.50
N LEU A 61 -17.29 2.02 0.83
CA LEU A 61 -16.87 0.72 1.35
C LEU A 61 -17.26 0.63 2.83
N VAL A 62 -18.42 0.00 3.10
CA VAL A 62 -18.86 -0.29 4.48
C VAL A 62 -18.55 -1.75 4.79
N LEU A 63 -17.59 -1.97 5.68
CA LEU A 63 -17.10 -3.30 6.06
C LEU A 63 -17.57 -3.66 7.47
N SER A 64 -17.74 -4.95 7.75
CA SER A 64 -17.78 -5.42 9.13
C SER A 64 -16.37 -5.34 9.72
N GLN A 65 -16.28 -5.31 11.06
CA GLN A 65 -15.00 -5.20 11.76
C GLN A 65 -14.01 -6.30 11.34
N GLU A 66 -14.49 -7.53 11.15
CA GLU A 66 -13.65 -8.66 10.74
C GLU A 66 -13.11 -8.50 9.32
N ILE A 67 -13.93 -7.98 8.40
CA ILE A 67 -13.53 -7.73 7.01
C ILE A 67 -12.54 -6.56 6.96
N GLU A 68 -12.73 -5.54 7.79
CA GLU A 68 -11.81 -4.41 7.93
C GLU A 68 -10.44 -4.87 8.46
N CYS A 69 -10.39 -5.71 9.49
CA CYS A 69 -9.13 -6.31 9.96
C CYS A 69 -8.44 -7.11 8.84
N ALA A 70 -9.17 -7.98 8.13
CA ALA A 70 -8.61 -8.76 7.03
C ALA A 70 -8.10 -7.87 5.88
N ARG A 71 -8.80 -6.77 5.58
CA ARG A 71 -8.36 -5.75 4.62
C ARG A 71 -7.05 -5.10 5.07
N LEU A 72 -6.94 -4.66 6.33
CA LEU A 72 -5.73 -4.02 6.86
C LEU A 72 -4.52 -4.94 6.77
N GLU A 73 -4.69 -6.21 7.12
CA GLU A 73 -3.62 -7.19 6.99
C GLU A 73 -3.26 -7.47 5.52
N SER A 74 -4.25 -7.49 4.61
CA SER A 74 -3.99 -7.58 3.16
C SER A 74 -3.22 -6.38 2.63
N ILE A 75 -3.50 -5.16 3.11
CA ILE A 75 -2.75 -3.96 2.75
C ILE A 75 -1.32 -4.05 3.29
N ALA A 76 -1.13 -4.53 4.52
CA ALA A 76 0.20 -4.77 5.06
C ALA A 76 1.01 -5.75 4.19
N TRP A 77 0.39 -6.87 3.81
CA TRP A 77 1.00 -7.84 2.91
C TRP A 77 1.33 -7.22 1.54
N ILE A 78 0.40 -6.46 0.93
CA ILE A 78 0.64 -5.76 -0.35
C ILE A 78 1.87 -4.86 -0.28
N LEU A 79 2.00 -4.05 0.78
CA LEU A 79 3.11 -3.11 0.93
C LEU A 79 4.44 -3.84 1.14
N ASN A 80 4.46 -4.89 1.96
CA ASN A 80 5.65 -5.69 2.19
C ASN A 80 6.09 -6.43 0.92
N THR A 81 5.15 -7.04 0.18
CA THR A 81 5.44 -7.73 -1.07
C THR A 81 5.86 -6.76 -2.18
N ARG A 82 5.30 -5.54 -2.22
CA ARG A 82 5.77 -4.47 -3.11
C ARG A 82 7.25 -4.17 -2.85
N ALA A 83 7.63 -4.01 -1.58
CA ALA A 83 9.00 -3.72 -1.20
C ALA A 83 9.92 -4.86 -1.63
N ALA A 84 9.58 -6.10 -1.25
CA ALA A 84 10.37 -7.29 -1.58
C ALA A 84 10.55 -7.56 -3.09
N PHE A 85 9.62 -7.10 -3.93
CA PHE A 85 9.73 -7.21 -5.39
C PHE A 85 10.30 -5.94 -6.07
N GLY A 86 10.58 -4.88 -5.32
CA GLY A 86 11.03 -3.60 -5.88
C GLY A 86 9.98 -2.93 -6.77
N PHE A 87 8.69 -3.23 -6.59
CA PHE A 87 7.62 -2.63 -7.38
C PHE A 87 7.46 -1.14 -7.07
N ARG A 88 6.93 -0.38 -8.02
CA ARG A 88 6.60 1.04 -7.85
C ARG A 88 5.51 1.25 -6.80
N PHE A 89 5.49 2.44 -6.18
CA PHE A 89 4.43 2.81 -5.23
C PHE A 89 3.04 2.85 -5.88
N GLN A 90 2.99 3.20 -7.17
CA GLN A 90 1.83 3.15 -8.04
C GLN A 90 1.17 1.76 -8.02
N THR A 91 1.97 0.70 -8.07
CA THR A 91 1.51 -0.70 -8.09
C THR A 91 0.81 -1.09 -6.80
N ALA A 92 1.37 -0.73 -5.63
CA ALA A 92 0.72 -0.97 -4.35
C ALA A 92 -0.62 -0.21 -4.25
N TYR A 93 -0.64 1.06 -4.66
CA TYR A 93 -1.84 1.88 -4.63
C TYR A 93 -2.96 1.34 -5.54
N LEU A 94 -2.61 0.93 -6.77
CA LEU A 94 -3.54 0.28 -7.68
C LEU A 94 -4.07 -1.03 -7.12
N SER A 95 -3.20 -1.85 -6.51
CA SER A 95 -3.59 -3.10 -5.88
C SER A 95 -4.65 -2.89 -4.79
N VAL A 96 -4.44 -1.94 -3.87
CA VAL A 96 -5.43 -1.63 -2.83
C VAL A 96 -6.71 -1.03 -3.42
N THR A 97 -6.60 -0.18 -4.43
CA THR A 97 -7.76 0.34 -5.17
C THR A 97 -8.59 -0.81 -5.78
N TYR A 98 -7.94 -1.82 -6.36
CA TYR A 98 -8.64 -3.00 -6.90
C TYR A 98 -9.29 -3.83 -5.80
N LEU A 99 -8.62 -4.01 -4.66
CA LEU A 99 -9.14 -4.72 -3.50
C LEU A 99 -10.41 -4.04 -2.98
N ASP A 100 -10.35 -2.74 -2.72
CA ASP A 100 -11.46 -1.96 -2.16
C ASP A 100 -12.66 -1.95 -3.12
N ARG A 101 -12.42 -1.80 -4.43
CA ARG A 101 -13.49 -1.89 -5.45
C ARG A 101 -14.07 -3.30 -5.59
N PHE A 102 -13.26 -4.33 -5.38
CA PHE A 102 -13.76 -5.70 -5.37
C PHE A 102 -14.69 -5.91 -4.18
N LEU A 103 -14.24 -5.54 -2.98
CA LEU A 103 -15.00 -5.69 -1.73
C LEU A 103 -16.31 -4.88 -1.73
N SER A 104 -16.33 -3.71 -2.37
CA SER A 104 -17.56 -2.90 -2.49
C SER A 104 -18.62 -3.53 -3.43
N ARG A 105 -18.19 -4.39 -4.37
CA ARG A 105 -19.06 -5.04 -5.37
C ARG A 105 -19.39 -6.50 -5.04
N LYS A 106 -18.55 -7.17 -4.26
CA LYS A 106 -18.65 -8.58 -3.91
C LYS A 106 -18.56 -8.74 -2.39
N PRO A 107 -19.70 -8.83 -1.69
CA PRO A 107 -19.67 -9.13 -0.27
C PRO A 107 -19.05 -10.51 -0.04
N ILE A 108 -18.15 -10.58 0.93
CA ILE A 108 -17.50 -11.82 1.37
C ILE A 108 -18.04 -12.15 2.76
N ASP A 109 -18.40 -13.41 2.95
CA ASP A 109 -18.84 -13.92 4.24
C ASP A 109 -17.69 -13.85 5.26
N SER A 110 -17.97 -13.44 6.51
CA SER A 110 -16.97 -13.37 7.58
C SER A 110 -16.39 -14.75 7.92
N GLU A 111 -17.05 -15.85 7.56
CA GLU A 111 -16.47 -17.20 7.66
C GLU A 111 -15.37 -17.48 6.62
N LYS A 112 -15.23 -16.62 5.60
CA LYS A 112 -14.33 -16.81 4.45
C LYS A 112 -13.29 -15.69 4.31
N LEU A 113 -12.78 -15.15 5.42
CA LEU A 113 -11.74 -14.10 5.39
C LEU A 113 -10.48 -14.48 4.60
N TRP A 114 -10.15 -15.78 4.51
CA TRP A 114 -9.06 -16.28 3.65
C TRP A 114 -9.23 -15.84 2.18
N ALA A 115 -10.47 -15.65 1.72
CA ALA A 115 -10.75 -15.20 0.36
C ALA A 115 -10.25 -13.77 0.12
N ILE A 116 -10.25 -12.91 1.14
CA ILE A 116 -9.73 -11.53 1.05
C ILE A 116 -8.22 -11.56 0.77
N LYS A 117 -7.49 -12.48 1.40
CA LYS A 117 -6.06 -12.70 1.13
C LYS A 117 -5.80 -13.13 -0.31
N LEU A 118 -6.61 -14.07 -0.81
CA LEU A 118 -6.52 -14.53 -2.19
C LEU A 118 -6.87 -13.40 -3.18
N VAL A 119 -7.88 -12.58 -2.88
CA VAL A 119 -8.23 -11.38 -3.66
C VAL A 119 -7.04 -10.41 -3.66
N SER A 120 -6.40 -10.13 -2.51
CA SER A 120 -5.25 -9.23 -2.47
C SER A 120 -4.06 -9.72 -3.30
N VAL A 121 -3.80 -11.03 -3.35
CA VAL A 121 -2.78 -11.61 -4.25
C VAL A 121 -3.10 -11.34 -5.71
N ALA A 122 -4.36 -11.60 -6.11
CA ALA A 122 -4.80 -11.35 -7.47
C ALA A 122 -4.75 -9.86 -7.82
N CYS A 123 -5.17 -8.98 -6.91
CA CYS A 123 -5.10 -7.53 -7.08
C CYS A 123 -3.65 -7.05 -7.27
N LEU A 124 -2.69 -7.54 -6.47
CA LEU A 124 -1.30 -7.15 -6.61
C LEU A 124 -0.68 -7.68 -7.90
N SER A 125 -0.95 -8.92 -8.27
CA SER A 125 -0.45 -9.48 -9.54
C SER A 125 -1.02 -8.74 -10.74
N LEU A 126 -2.31 -8.40 -10.73
CA LEU A 126 -2.93 -7.59 -11.77
C LEU A 126 -2.35 -6.16 -11.80
N ALA A 127 -2.12 -5.53 -10.66
CA ALA A 127 -1.49 -4.21 -10.61
C ALA A 127 -0.08 -4.25 -11.19
N ALA A 128 0.72 -5.27 -10.83
CA ALA A 128 2.06 -5.46 -11.36
C ALA A 128 2.03 -5.64 -12.90
N LYS A 129 1.09 -6.44 -13.44
CA LYS A 129 0.90 -6.59 -14.89
C LYS A 129 0.49 -5.31 -15.62
N MET A 130 -0.01 -4.31 -14.90
CA MET A 130 -0.44 -3.04 -15.48
C MET A 130 0.64 -1.97 -15.43
N GLU A 131 1.52 -2.00 -14.43
CA GLU A 131 2.46 -0.91 -14.11
C GLU A 131 3.93 -1.32 -14.24
N GLU A 132 4.27 -2.59 -14.01
CA GLU A 132 5.66 -3.05 -13.93
C GLU A 132 6.14 -3.62 -15.26
N ILE A 133 7.44 -3.42 -15.53
CA ILE A 133 8.12 -4.00 -16.70
C ILE A 133 8.35 -5.50 -16.47
N ASN A 134 8.78 -5.86 -15.26
CA ASN A 134 9.12 -7.23 -14.87
C ASN A 134 8.12 -7.71 -13.82
N VAL A 135 7.30 -8.69 -14.20
CA VAL A 135 6.29 -9.25 -13.32
C VAL A 135 6.69 -10.69 -12.93
N PRO A 136 6.84 -10.99 -11.63
CA PRO A 136 7.09 -12.34 -11.15
C PRO A 136 5.98 -13.33 -11.53
N ALA A 137 6.31 -14.61 -11.53
CA ALA A 137 5.32 -15.67 -11.73
C ALA A 137 4.32 -15.71 -10.56
N LEU A 138 3.07 -16.16 -10.81
CA LEU A 138 2.04 -16.29 -9.76
C LEU A 138 2.46 -17.20 -8.60
N THR A 139 3.40 -18.14 -8.83
CA THR A 139 3.98 -18.99 -7.79
C THR A 139 4.77 -18.20 -6.75
N GLU A 140 5.32 -17.04 -7.11
CA GLU A 140 6.18 -16.22 -6.26
C GLU A 140 5.36 -15.34 -5.29
N PHE A 141 4.10 -15.06 -5.62
CA PHE A 141 3.17 -14.35 -4.72
C PHE A 141 2.71 -15.26 -3.59
N GLN A 142 3.56 -15.49 -2.60
CA GLN A 142 3.28 -16.34 -1.44
C GLN A 142 2.64 -15.53 -0.30
N ILE A 143 1.73 -16.18 0.43
CA ILE A 143 1.18 -15.68 1.69
C ILE A 143 1.57 -16.69 2.77
N ASP A 144 2.15 -16.22 3.88
CA ASP A 144 2.71 -17.10 4.91
C ASP A 144 1.71 -18.11 5.49
N GLU A 145 0.44 -17.70 5.59
CA GLU A 145 -0.65 -18.46 6.18
C GLU A 145 -1.33 -19.44 5.21
N TYR A 146 -1.26 -19.17 3.89
CA TYR A 146 -2.05 -19.87 2.87
C TYR A 146 -1.22 -20.23 1.64
N ASP A 147 -1.25 -21.52 1.28
CA ASP A 147 -0.61 -22.02 0.06
C ASP A 147 -1.65 -22.14 -1.07
N PHE A 148 -1.86 -21.03 -1.79
CA PHE A 148 -2.72 -21.02 -2.97
C PHE A 148 -1.94 -21.41 -4.23
N GLY A 149 -2.36 -22.50 -4.88
CA GLY A 149 -1.82 -22.89 -6.17
C GLY A 149 -2.05 -21.84 -7.26
N SER A 150 -1.16 -21.76 -8.25
CA SER A 150 -1.22 -20.76 -9.32
C SER A 150 -2.54 -20.76 -10.09
N ASN A 151 -3.17 -21.92 -10.29
CA ASN A 151 -4.48 -22.03 -10.94
C ASN A 151 -5.58 -21.30 -10.14
N VAL A 152 -5.53 -21.36 -8.81
CA VAL A 152 -6.48 -20.69 -7.92
C VAL A 152 -6.26 -19.18 -7.98
N LYS A 153 -4.99 -18.74 -7.93
CA LYS A 153 -4.62 -17.33 -8.09
C LYS A 153 -5.10 -16.78 -9.44
N GLN A 154 -4.86 -17.51 -10.53
CA GLN A 154 -5.30 -17.12 -11.88
C GLN A 154 -6.82 -17.03 -12.02
N ARG A 155 -7.57 -18.00 -11.45
CA ARG A 155 -9.04 -17.93 -11.41
C ARG A 155 -9.52 -16.70 -10.65
N MET A 156 -8.83 -16.35 -9.55
CA MET A 156 -9.14 -15.13 -8.81
C MET A 156 -8.81 -13.87 -9.61
N GLU A 157 -7.70 -13.82 -10.36
CA GLU A 157 -7.41 -12.69 -11.27
C GLU A 157 -8.55 -12.46 -12.27
N LEU A 158 -9.06 -13.52 -12.89
CA LEU A 158 -10.19 -13.43 -13.81
C LEU A 158 -11.46 -12.93 -13.11
N LEU A 159 -11.71 -13.38 -11.87
CA LEU A 159 -12.84 -12.92 -11.09
C LEU A 159 -12.73 -11.42 -10.74
N VAL A 160 -11.54 -10.95 -10.36
CA VAL A 160 -11.26 -9.54 -10.10
C VAL A 160 -11.45 -8.72 -11.39
N LEU A 161 -10.84 -9.14 -12.50
CA LEU A 161 -10.99 -8.49 -13.81
C LEU A 161 -12.46 -8.31 -14.21
N ASN A 162 -13.25 -9.39 -14.12
CA ASN A 162 -14.68 -9.35 -14.46
C ASN A 162 -15.47 -8.46 -13.49
N THR A 163 -15.17 -8.55 -12.18
CA THR A 163 -15.83 -7.72 -11.16
C THR A 163 -15.55 -6.24 -11.36
N LEU A 164 -14.35 -5.89 -11.80
CA LEU A 164 -13.94 -4.51 -12.09
C LEU A 164 -14.26 -4.06 -13.53
N ASN A 165 -14.97 -4.88 -14.31
CA ASN A 165 -15.29 -4.64 -15.72
C ASN A 165 -14.05 -4.31 -16.57
N TRP A 166 -12.91 -4.94 -16.25
CA TRP A 166 -11.62 -4.71 -16.92
C TRP A 166 -11.11 -3.26 -16.82
N ARG A 167 -11.72 -2.44 -15.95
CA ARG A 167 -11.30 -1.07 -15.69
C ARG A 167 -10.20 -1.06 -14.63
N LEU A 168 -8.98 -1.37 -15.06
CA LEU A 168 -7.78 -1.38 -14.21
C LEU A 168 -6.98 -0.07 -14.28
N ARG A 169 -6.93 0.60 -15.44
CA ARG A 169 -6.11 1.82 -15.65
C ARG A 169 -6.63 3.04 -14.87
N SER A 170 -6.23 3.19 -13.61
CA SER A 170 -6.62 4.31 -12.77
C SER A 170 -5.47 5.30 -12.62
N VAL A 171 -5.79 6.60 -12.55
CA VAL A 171 -4.79 7.63 -12.19
C VAL A 171 -4.43 7.45 -10.71
N THR A 172 -3.13 7.57 -10.37
CA THR A 172 -2.62 7.43 -9.00
C THR A 172 -2.17 8.80 -8.47
N PRO A 173 -2.15 9.04 -7.14
CA PRO A 173 -1.71 10.32 -6.59
C PRO A 173 -0.24 10.65 -6.94
N PHE A 174 0.59 9.63 -7.17
CA PHE A 174 2.04 9.78 -7.39
C PHE A 174 2.39 10.63 -8.61
N VAL A 175 1.56 10.59 -9.66
CA VAL A 175 1.82 11.38 -10.88
C VAL A 175 1.72 12.89 -10.64
N PHE A 176 1.00 13.32 -9.59
CA PHE A 176 0.83 14.73 -9.26
C PHE A 176 1.85 15.26 -8.25
N LEU A 177 2.66 14.38 -7.63
CA LEU A 177 3.50 14.77 -6.50
C LEU A 177 4.59 15.76 -6.88
N HIS A 178 5.24 15.58 -8.03
CA HIS A 178 6.24 16.53 -8.50
C HIS A 178 5.61 17.91 -8.70
N TYR A 179 4.45 17.98 -9.36
CA TYR A 179 3.72 19.23 -9.59
C TYR A 179 3.37 19.95 -8.28
N PHE A 180 2.72 19.28 -7.34
CA PHE A 180 2.33 19.89 -6.07
C PHE A 180 3.53 20.24 -5.19
N SER A 181 4.57 19.41 -5.17
CA SER A 181 5.80 19.71 -4.41
C SER A 181 6.48 20.97 -4.94
N THR A 182 6.61 21.11 -6.26
CA THR A 182 7.15 22.31 -6.89
C THR A 182 6.28 23.55 -6.58
N LYS A 183 4.96 23.46 -6.78
CA LYS A 183 4.07 24.62 -6.59
C LYS A 183 3.92 25.05 -5.13
N PHE A 184 3.72 24.12 -4.20
CA PHE A 184 3.48 24.47 -2.80
C PHE A 184 4.73 24.94 -2.06
N PHE A 185 5.92 24.52 -2.52
CA PHE A 185 7.22 24.93 -1.98
C PHE A 185 7.93 26.01 -2.82
N ASN A 186 7.20 26.72 -3.69
CA ASN A 186 7.73 27.84 -4.49
C ASN A 186 9.01 27.49 -5.27
N ASP A 187 8.97 26.37 -5.99
CA ASP A 187 10.07 25.83 -6.81
C ASP A 187 11.33 25.42 -6.03
N SER A 188 11.28 25.37 -4.69
CA SER A 188 12.40 24.96 -3.82
C SER A 188 11.97 23.95 -2.75
N PRO A 189 11.47 22.76 -3.13
CA PRO A 189 11.12 21.73 -2.17
C PRO A 189 12.38 21.13 -1.51
N PRO A 190 12.38 20.91 -0.18
CA PRO A 190 13.40 20.09 0.47
C PRO A 190 13.49 18.67 -0.11
N ASN A 191 14.69 18.08 -0.11
CA ASN A 191 14.96 16.79 -0.75
C ASN A 191 14.09 15.62 -0.23
N ASN A 192 13.57 15.70 1.00
CA ASN A 192 12.76 14.67 1.63
C ASN A 192 11.24 14.88 1.49
N VAL A 193 10.78 15.93 0.80
CA VAL A 193 9.33 16.19 0.66
C VAL A 193 8.64 15.05 -0.06
N LEU A 194 9.22 14.55 -1.17
CA LEU A 194 8.63 13.47 -1.94
C LEU A 194 8.52 12.17 -1.11
N SER A 195 9.59 11.78 -0.40
CA SER A 195 9.57 10.57 0.42
C SER A 195 8.60 10.65 1.58
N ARG A 196 8.55 11.78 2.27
CA ARG A 196 7.55 12.01 3.32
C ARG A 196 6.13 11.99 2.78
N THR A 197 5.90 12.57 1.61
CA THR A 197 4.57 12.62 0.98
C THR A 197 4.13 11.22 0.54
N VAL A 198 5.01 10.45 -0.09
CA VAL A 198 4.74 9.04 -0.47
C VAL A 198 4.43 8.22 0.78
N ALA A 199 5.26 8.30 1.81
CA ALA A 199 5.04 7.56 3.06
C ALA A 199 3.68 7.90 3.71
N LEU A 200 3.28 9.18 3.70
CA LEU A 200 1.98 9.61 4.21
C LEU A 200 0.82 9.05 3.37
N ILE A 201 0.96 9.04 2.04
CA ILE A 201 -0.04 8.42 1.14
C ILE A 201 -0.16 6.92 1.43
N LEU A 202 0.95 6.18 1.53
CA LEU A 202 0.92 4.74 1.80
C LEU A 202 0.28 4.42 3.15
N ASN A 203 0.54 5.25 4.17
CA ASN A 203 -0.11 5.14 5.47
C ASN A 203 -1.62 5.41 5.36
N ALA A 204 -2.01 6.45 4.61
CA ALA A 204 -3.42 6.79 4.41
C ALA A 204 -4.22 5.67 3.73
N MET A 205 -3.59 4.79 2.94
CA MET A 205 -4.27 3.65 2.30
C MET A 205 -4.91 2.68 3.32
N ARG A 206 -4.37 2.63 4.54
CA ARG A 206 -4.86 1.77 5.63
C ARG A 206 -6.15 2.33 6.22
N GLU A 207 -6.15 3.62 6.51
CA GLU A 207 -7.14 4.29 7.37
C GLU A 207 -8.22 5.06 6.58
N ILE A 208 -7.94 5.40 5.31
CA ILE A 208 -8.85 6.14 4.46
C ILE A 208 -9.30 5.24 3.31
N ASN A 209 -10.61 5.24 3.05
CA ASN A 209 -11.14 4.68 1.81
C ASN A 209 -10.71 5.55 0.63
N LEU A 210 -9.71 5.09 -0.12
CA LEU A 210 -9.12 5.81 -1.26
C LEU A 210 -10.16 6.06 -2.36
N MET A 211 -11.21 5.25 -2.45
CA MET A 211 -12.28 5.41 -3.44
C MET A 211 -13.14 6.65 -3.22
N ASP A 212 -13.14 7.20 -2.00
CA ASP A 212 -13.92 8.38 -1.63
C ASP A 212 -13.18 9.70 -1.91
N HIS A 213 -11.90 9.64 -2.31
CA HIS A 213 -11.06 10.81 -2.58
C HIS A 213 -10.43 10.75 -3.98
N ARG A 214 -10.36 11.88 -4.69
CA ARG A 214 -9.68 11.93 -6.00
C ARG A 214 -8.18 11.74 -5.79
N PRO A 215 -7.47 11.02 -6.68
CA PRO A 215 -6.02 10.87 -6.60
C PRO A 215 -5.28 12.21 -6.53
N SER A 216 -5.73 13.21 -7.28
CA SER A 216 -5.17 14.56 -7.21
C SER A 216 -5.41 15.27 -5.88
N ILE A 217 -6.57 15.07 -5.24
CA ILE A 217 -6.90 15.60 -3.90
C ILE A 217 -6.01 14.93 -2.84
N ILE A 218 -5.84 13.61 -2.93
CA ILE A 218 -4.94 12.83 -2.04
C ILE A 218 -3.51 13.36 -2.15
N ALA A 219 -3.02 13.55 -3.37
CA ALA A 219 -1.69 14.09 -3.63
C ALA A 219 -1.52 15.50 -3.03
N ALA A 220 -2.44 16.42 -3.34
CA ALA A 220 -2.39 17.78 -2.84
C ALA A 220 -2.45 17.84 -1.30
N ALA A 221 -3.40 17.10 -0.69
CA ALA A 221 -3.56 17.05 0.76
C ALA A 221 -2.30 16.52 1.44
N ALA A 222 -1.73 15.41 0.95
CA ALA A 222 -0.53 14.83 1.54
C ALA A 222 0.67 15.79 1.43
N THR A 223 0.88 16.44 0.29
CA THR A 223 1.95 17.44 0.12
C THR A 223 1.74 18.65 1.05
N LEU A 224 0.51 19.10 1.26
CA LEU A 224 0.19 20.22 2.15
C LEU A 224 0.41 19.85 3.63
N VAL A 225 0.08 18.62 4.05
CA VAL A 225 0.40 18.14 5.42
C VAL A 225 1.92 18.12 5.64
N VAL A 226 2.70 17.68 4.65
CA VAL A 226 4.17 17.67 4.73
C VAL A 226 4.75 19.08 4.73
N LEU A 227 4.13 20.02 4.01
CA LEU A 227 4.50 21.44 4.02
C LEU A 227 4.28 22.06 5.40
N ASP A 228 3.06 21.95 5.92
CA ASP A 228 2.67 22.49 7.21
C ASP A 228 1.43 21.76 7.75
N GLN A 229 1.58 21.15 8.92
CA GLN A 229 0.52 20.45 9.63
C GLN A 229 -0.47 21.39 10.34
N ARG A 230 -0.36 22.72 10.22
CA ARG A 230 -1.22 23.69 10.94
C ARG A 230 -1.89 24.70 10.01
N LEU A 231 -2.03 24.37 8.74
CA LEU A 231 -2.67 25.25 7.77
C LEU A 231 -4.13 25.47 8.13
N THR A 232 -4.55 26.74 8.17
CA THR A 232 -5.96 27.11 8.29
C THR A 232 -6.66 26.94 6.94
N ARG A 233 -8.00 27.02 6.93
CA ARG A 233 -8.78 27.03 5.68
C ARG A 233 -8.28 28.13 4.73
N GLU A 234 -8.08 29.34 5.24
CA GLU A 234 -7.64 30.49 4.43
C GLU A 234 -6.24 30.25 3.84
N ALA A 235 -5.34 29.60 4.58
CA ALA A 235 -4.00 29.26 4.09
C ALA A 235 -4.05 28.18 3.00
N LEU A 236 -4.92 27.18 3.14
CA LEU A 236 -5.13 26.14 2.13
C LEU A 236 -5.75 26.73 0.85
N GLU A 237 -6.77 27.58 0.98
CA GLU A 237 -7.37 28.31 -0.15
C GLU A 237 -6.34 29.19 -0.85
N PHE A 238 -5.50 29.91 -0.09
CA PHE A 238 -4.44 30.72 -0.66
C PHE A 238 -3.44 29.87 -1.47
N LYS A 239 -2.99 28.74 -0.91
CA LYS A 239 -2.08 27.80 -1.61
C LYS A 239 -2.74 27.22 -2.85
N LEU A 240 -4.01 26.89 -2.79
CA LEU A 240 -4.76 26.37 -3.94
C LEU A 240 -4.90 27.42 -5.04
N ASN A 241 -5.25 28.66 -4.69
CA ASN A 241 -5.39 29.77 -5.63
C ASN A 241 -4.07 30.23 -6.25
N SER A 242 -2.93 29.89 -5.64
CA SER A 242 -1.60 30.17 -6.22
C SER A 242 -1.23 29.26 -7.39
N ILE A 243 -2.01 28.19 -7.60
CA ILE A 243 -1.83 27.25 -8.70
C ILE A 243 -2.66 27.71 -9.91
N SER A 244 -2.02 27.86 -11.08
CA SER A 244 -2.66 28.33 -12.32
C SER A 244 -3.88 27.50 -12.75
N TYR A 245 -3.82 26.19 -12.56
CA TYR A 245 -4.87 25.25 -12.93
C TYR A 245 -5.42 24.57 -11.65
N SER A 246 -6.12 25.30 -10.79
CA SER A 246 -6.65 24.76 -9.53
C SER A 246 -8.13 24.38 -9.57
N GLY A 247 -8.86 24.77 -10.61
CA GLY A 247 -10.32 24.64 -10.71
C GLY A 247 -10.86 23.20 -10.70
N PHE A 248 -9.99 22.20 -10.74
CA PHE A 248 -10.37 20.79 -10.61
C PHE A 248 -10.33 20.26 -9.17
N LEU A 249 -9.71 20.99 -8.25
CA LEU A 249 -9.62 20.65 -6.84
C LEU A 249 -10.72 21.40 -6.08
N GLU A 250 -11.75 20.67 -5.64
CA GLU A 250 -12.77 21.25 -4.77
C GLU A 250 -12.19 21.47 -3.37
N ILE A 251 -12.27 22.71 -2.87
CA ILE A 251 -11.67 23.07 -1.57
C ILE A 251 -12.22 22.22 -0.42
N GLU A 252 -13.51 21.88 -0.44
CA GLU A 252 -14.13 21.08 0.61
C GLU A 252 -13.61 19.62 0.61
N ASP A 253 -13.43 19.02 -0.57
CA ASP A 253 -12.83 17.68 -0.69
C ASP A 253 -11.35 17.71 -0.23
N LEU A 254 -10.63 18.78 -0.56
CA LEU A 254 -9.24 19.00 -0.13
C LEU A 254 -9.13 19.15 1.39
N LEU A 255 -9.98 19.98 2.00
CA LEU A 255 -10.02 20.19 3.44
C LEU A 255 -10.33 18.88 4.18
N ALA A 256 -11.33 18.15 3.72
CA ALA A 256 -11.71 16.87 4.31
C ALA A 256 -10.56 15.85 4.24
N CYS A 257 -9.86 15.77 3.11
CA CYS A 257 -8.71 14.88 2.95
C CYS A 257 -7.51 15.32 3.80
N TYR A 258 -7.19 16.62 3.81
CA TYR A 258 -6.12 17.22 4.60
C TYR A 258 -6.32 16.93 6.10
N SER A 259 -7.51 17.19 6.64
CA SER A 259 -7.80 16.94 8.06
C SER A 259 -7.69 15.46 8.44
N LYS A 260 -8.05 14.53 7.54
CA LYS A 260 -7.85 13.10 7.80
C LYS A 260 -6.36 12.75 7.82
N MET A 261 -5.60 13.15 6.79
CA MET A 261 -4.17 12.86 6.68
C MET A 261 -3.34 13.51 7.80
N GLN A 262 -3.71 14.71 8.23
CA GLN A 262 -3.09 15.42 9.35
C GLN A 262 -3.20 14.62 10.66
N LYS A 263 -4.38 14.03 10.94
CA LYS A 263 -4.56 13.18 12.13
C LYS A 263 -3.65 11.95 12.08
N LEU A 264 -3.59 11.29 10.93
CA LEU A 264 -2.72 10.12 10.72
C LEU A 264 -1.24 10.43 10.93
N ASP A 265 -0.78 11.58 10.44
CA ASP A 265 0.61 12.00 10.62
C ASP A 265 0.94 12.35 12.08
N THR A 266 -0.04 12.91 12.80
CA THR A 266 0.11 13.24 14.23
C THR A 266 0.16 11.99 15.10
N GLU A 267 -0.72 11.02 14.86
CA GLU A 267 -0.78 9.76 15.62
C GLU A 267 0.49 8.91 15.46
N LYS A 268 1.20 9.03 14.32
CA LYS A 268 2.49 8.37 14.10
C LYS A 268 3.60 8.90 15.02
N LEU A 269 3.51 10.16 15.46
CA LEU A 269 4.48 10.77 16.37
C LEU A 269 4.28 10.35 17.83
N ASP A 270 3.08 9.89 18.20
CA ASP A 270 2.71 9.52 19.57
C ASP A 270 2.93 8.02 19.88
N MET A 271 3.28 7.19 18.89
CA MET A 271 3.59 5.78 19.11
C MET A 271 5.02 5.59 19.63
N PRO A 272 5.25 5.09 20.87
CA PRO A 272 6.58 4.73 21.33
C PRO A 272 7.10 3.55 20.50
N LYS A 273 8.32 3.66 19.95
CA LYS A 273 9.03 2.54 19.32
C LYS A 273 9.23 1.42 20.35
N SER A 274 8.34 0.44 20.38
CA SER A 274 8.44 -0.67 21.34
C SER A 274 9.34 -1.80 20.81
N VAL A 275 10.54 -1.84 21.37
CA VAL A 275 11.24 -3.00 21.95
C VAL A 275 11.21 -4.34 21.17
N ASN A 276 12.36 -4.62 20.55
CA ASN A 276 13.10 -5.89 20.43
C ASN A 276 12.29 -7.19 20.19
N SER A 277 12.39 -7.71 18.96
CA SER A 277 12.32 -9.14 18.68
C SER A 277 13.56 -9.87 19.22
N PRO A 278 13.43 -11.08 19.80
CA PRO A 278 14.58 -11.83 20.29
C PRO A 278 15.38 -12.44 19.12
N ASP A 279 16.69 -12.21 19.16
CA ASP A 279 17.69 -12.87 18.32
C ASP A 279 17.54 -14.39 18.34
N LEU A 280 17.51 -15.01 17.16
CA LEU A 280 17.74 -16.44 16.99
C LEU A 280 19.03 -16.63 16.18
N SER A 281 20.10 -17.03 16.87
CA SER A 281 21.27 -17.63 16.23
C SER A 281 21.22 -19.17 16.36
N PRO A 282 21.82 -19.90 15.40
CA PRO A 282 21.65 -21.34 15.26
C PRO A 282 22.65 -22.10 16.13
N THR A 283 22.35 -23.35 16.55
CA THR A 283 23.12 -24.59 16.24
C THR A 283 22.68 -25.77 17.14
N GLN A 284 22.73 -26.97 16.55
CA GLN A 284 22.98 -28.32 17.12
C GLN A 284 21.80 -29.27 17.45
N LEU A 285 21.84 -30.35 16.67
CA LEU A 285 21.18 -31.65 16.67
C LEU A 285 21.30 -32.42 18.02
N GLY A 286 20.26 -33.17 18.45
CA GLY A 286 20.45 -34.24 19.44
C GLY A 286 19.21 -34.82 20.16
N ARG A 287 18.63 -35.88 19.59
CA ARG A 287 17.97 -37.08 20.19
C ARG A 287 17.12 -37.03 21.50
N THR A 288 15.82 -37.31 21.30
CA THR A 288 14.86 -38.18 22.05
C THR A 288 15.18 -38.68 23.47
N SER A 289 14.26 -38.43 24.42
CA SER A 289 13.51 -39.49 25.15
C SER A 289 12.27 -38.93 25.87
N VAL A 290 11.30 -39.81 26.11
CA VAL A 290 9.89 -39.61 26.51
C VAL A 290 9.73 -39.78 28.04
N LEU A 291 8.84 -39.03 28.68
CA LEU A 291 7.69 -39.50 29.51
C LEU A 291 6.95 -38.38 30.26
N ASP A 292 5.64 -38.60 30.42
CA ASP A 292 4.50 -37.72 30.71
C ASP A 292 4.33 -37.19 32.15
N TYR A 293 3.60 -36.05 32.31
CA TYR A 293 2.25 -35.89 32.95
C TYR A 293 1.93 -34.40 33.35
N PRO A 294 0.67 -33.97 33.64
CA PRO A 294 0.01 -32.91 32.85
C PRO A 294 -0.50 -31.66 33.61
N SER A 295 -1.08 -30.72 32.82
CA SER A 295 -2.00 -29.58 33.15
C SER A 295 -1.28 -28.25 33.48
N VAL A 296 -1.60 -27.05 32.94
CA VAL A 296 -2.89 -26.35 32.75
C VAL A 296 -2.74 -25.22 31.70
N SER A 297 -3.75 -25.10 30.83
CA SER A 297 -4.31 -23.94 30.07
C SER A 297 -3.53 -22.63 29.86
N SER A 298 -3.19 -22.33 28.59
CA SER A 298 -3.44 -21.00 27.97
C SER A 298 -3.59 -21.17 26.45
N ALA A 299 -4.66 -20.61 25.88
CA ALA A 299 -5.02 -20.80 24.47
C ALA A 299 -4.19 -19.88 23.57
N GLY A 300 -3.03 -20.38 23.13
CA GLY A 300 -2.23 -19.79 22.06
C GLY A 300 -2.71 -20.27 20.69
N CYS A 301 -3.08 -19.34 19.81
CA CYS A 301 -3.45 -19.62 18.42
C CYS A 301 -2.22 -20.16 17.67
N SER A 302 -2.19 -21.47 17.43
CA SER A 302 -1.10 -22.13 16.71
C SER A 302 -1.37 -22.10 15.20
N ASN A 303 -0.58 -21.32 14.45
CA ASN A 303 -0.63 -21.26 13.00
C ASN A 303 -0.17 -22.60 12.39
N LYS A 304 -1.14 -23.47 12.07
CA LYS A 304 -0.95 -24.59 11.14
C LYS A 304 -1.42 -24.13 9.77
N ARG A 305 -0.50 -24.10 8.79
CA ARG A 305 -0.80 -23.83 7.37
C ARG A 305 -1.93 -24.75 6.90
N LYS A 306 -3.07 -24.16 6.53
CA LYS A 306 -4.21 -24.90 5.99
C LYS A 306 -4.05 -25.02 4.48
N ARG A 307 -3.71 -26.24 4.02
CA ARG A 307 -3.78 -26.59 2.60
C ARG A 307 -5.24 -26.92 2.28
N LEU A 308 -5.93 -26.04 1.55
CA LEU A 308 -7.29 -26.28 1.07
C LEU A 308 -7.23 -26.94 -0.31
N THR A 309 -7.66 -28.20 -0.39
CA THR A 309 -7.86 -28.91 -1.65
C THR A 309 -9.25 -28.62 -2.19
N PHE A 310 -9.35 -28.10 -3.41
CA PHE A 310 -10.62 -27.96 -4.11
C PHE A 310 -10.89 -29.26 -4.87
N GLU A 311 -12.01 -29.92 -4.57
CA GLU A 311 -12.53 -31.02 -5.40
C GLU A 311 -13.20 -30.42 -6.64
N ASP A 312 -12.71 -30.80 -7.82
CA ASP A 312 -13.31 -30.46 -9.11
C ASP A 312 -14.53 -31.38 -9.32
N ASP A 313 -15.73 -30.90 -8.95
CA ASP A 313 -16.99 -31.50 -9.37
C ASP A 313 -17.57 -30.68 -10.53
N ASP A 314 -17.42 -31.19 -11.76
CA ASP A 314 -18.43 -31.09 -12.83
C ASP A 314 -17.92 -31.76 -14.13
N GLN A 315 -18.31 -33.02 -14.34
CA GLN A 315 -18.49 -33.58 -15.68
C GLN A 315 -19.94 -34.04 -15.83
N SER A 316 -20.82 -33.09 -16.18
CA SER A 316 -22.13 -33.43 -16.72
C SER A 316 -21.96 -34.00 -18.13
N THR A 317 -22.49 -35.20 -18.31
CA THR A 317 -22.50 -35.99 -19.54
C THR A 317 -23.49 -35.40 -20.56
N TYR A 318 -22.99 -34.88 -21.68
CA TYR A 318 -23.80 -34.65 -22.89
C TYR A 318 -23.77 -35.90 -23.76
N LYS A 319 -24.95 -36.52 -23.98
CA LYS A 319 -25.19 -37.49 -25.06
C LYS A 319 -25.89 -36.78 -26.22
N PRO A 320 -25.49 -37.01 -27.49
CA PRO A 320 -26.19 -36.46 -28.64
C PRO A 320 -27.38 -37.34 -29.06
N LYS A 321 -28.42 -36.70 -29.61
CA LYS A 321 -29.36 -37.29 -30.58
C LYS A 321 -29.10 -36.62 -31.92
#